data_AF-A0A9J7HGN4-F1
#
_entry.id   AF-A0A9J7HGN4-F1
#
_cell.length_a   1.000
_cell.length_b   1.000
_cell.length_c   1.000
_cell.angle_alpha   90.00
_cell.angle_beta   90.00
_cell.angle_gamma   90.00
#
_symmetry.space_group_name_H-M   'P 1'
#
loop_
_entity.id
_entity.type
_entity.pdbx_description
1 polymer ?
#
loop_
_entity_poly.entity_id
_entity_poly.type
_entity_poly.pdbx_seq_one_letter_code
_entity_poly.pdbx_strand_id
1 'polypeptide(L)'
;MNTIADIEEGAFAGLTHLRELDLHSNVLTNIKAKTFRPLISLVRMDLSHNIISNIQDDAFRNLNRIRTLVLNGNHFFCDCELLWLRKWLLWKRHTVEITGATCSMPETFKGQGISDTEGRLFICPERVCGHLSSSVGAEKLRHVHYRDIVTVYYRCVQGYALLTSMRTPQLLERVCGHLSSSVGAEKLRHVHYRDIVTVYYRCVQGYELLSGDLERSCDFNNPYWTGQSPVCSAKNCGDPGRGIYAERHGESYTYLSEVRYECWEGYYLVAGDLRRRCTMDLDSNLKWEGSPPICLRLE
;
A
#
# COMPACT_ATOMS: atom_id res chain seq x y z
N MET A 1 -39.27 18.63 -0.65
CA MET A 1 -38.10 17.92 -1.21
C MET A 1 -36.88 18.46 -0.49
N ASN A 2 -36.21 17.60 0.27
CA ASN A 2 -34.93 17.90 0.91
C ASN A 2 -33.81 17.17 0.14
N THR A 3 -32.56 17.57 0.28
CA THR A 3 -31.42 17.05 -0.51
C THR A 3 -30.41 16.29 0.35
N ILE A 4 -30.85 15.68 1.45
CA ILE A 4 -29.96 14.98 2.38
C ILE A 4 -29.44 13.70 1.71
N ALA A 5 -28.12 13.60 1.56
CA ALA A 5 -27.44 12.50 0.87
C ALA A 5 -26.75 11.50 1.82
N ASP A 6 -26.35 11.96 3.01
CA ASP A 6 -25.76 11.13 4.07
C ASP A 6 -26.26 11.65 5.44
N ILE A 7 -26.24 10.76 6.43
CA ILE A 7 -26.53 11.07 7.82
C ILE A 7 -25.21 11.02 8.58
N GLU A 8 -24.78 12.15 9.14
CA GLU A 8 -23.54 12.23 9.90
C GLU A 8 -23.59 11.34 11.15
N GLU A 9 -22.40 10.87 11.57
CA GLU A 9 -22.29 10.05 12.76
C GLU A 9 -22.74 10.86 14.00
N GLY A 10 -23.69 10.31 14.75
CA GLY A 10 -24.22 10.98 15.93
C GLY A 10 -25.24 12.08 15.63
N ALA A 11 -25.73 12.25 14.39
CA ALA A 11 -26.76 13.24 14.05
C ALA A 11 -28.04 13.16 14.91
N PHE A 12 -28.34 11.98 15.45
CA PHE A 12 -29.49 11.73 16.34
C PHE A 12 -29.10 11.54 17.81
N ALA A 13 -27.86 11.89 18.20
CA ALA A 13 -27.41 11.78 19.58
C ALA A 13 -28.31 12.61 20.51
N GLY A 14 -28.70 12.03 21.65
CA GLY A 14 -29.56 12.68 22.63
C GLY A 14 -31.07 12.69 22.31
N LEU A 15 -31.49 12.35 21.09
CA LEU A 15 -32.91 12.32 20.68
C LEU A 15 -33.67 11.07 21.16
N THR A 16 -33.46 10.68 22.40
CA THR A 16 -33.98 9.43 23.01
C THR A 16 -35.50 9.40 23.16
N HIS A 17 -36.15 10.56 23.13
CA HIS A 17 -37.60 10.74 23.26
C HIS A 17 -38.34 10.88 21.92
N LEU A 18 -37.61 10.96 20.80
CA LEU A 18 -38.19 11.12 19.48
C LEU A 18 -39.11 9.94 19.17
N ARG A 19 -40.34 10.21 18.74
CA ARG A 19 -41.35 9.19 18.42
C ARG A 19 -41.55 8.98 16.92
N GLU A 20 -41.36 10.03 16.13
CA GLU A 20 -41.52 9.98 14.69
C GLU A 20 -40.29 10.59 14.03
N LEU A 21 -39.73 9.88 13.06
CA LEU A 21 -38.64 10.36 12.23
C LEU A 21 -39.07 10.26 10.78
N ASP A 22 -39.09 11.40 10.12
CA ASP A 22 -39.43 11.51 8.72
C ASP A 22 -38.23 11.98 7.89
N LEU A 23 -37.73 11.11 7.03
CA LEU A 23 -36.66 11.38 6.07
C LEU A 23 -37.11 11.05 4.63
N HIS A 24 -38.42 11.02 4.36
CA HIS A 24 -38.94 10.71 3.04
C HIS A 24 -38.50 11.75 1.98
N SER A 25 -38.48 11.34 0.71
CA SER A 25 -38.16 12.24 -0.42
C SER A 25 -36.84 13.01 -0.26
N ASN A 26 -35.79 12.25 0.09
CA ASN A 26 -34.40 12.71 0.13
C ASN A 26 -33.55 11.90 -0.86
N VAL A 27 -32.23 12.03 -0.82
CA VAL A 27 -31.29 11.34 -1.70
C VAL A 27 -30.34 10.43 -0.93
N LEU A 28 -30.81 9.86 0.18
CA LEU A 28 -30.02 8.94 1.00
C LEU A 28 -29.67 7.69 0.20
N THR A 29 -28.39 7.33 0.18
CA THR A 29 -27.88 6.19 -0.59
C THR A 29 -27.65 4.95 0.27
N ASN A 30 -27.24 5.15 1.53
CA ASN A 30 -26.95 4.09 2.48
C ASN A 30 -27.24 4.56 3.91
N ILE A 31 -27.63 3.63 4.77
CA ILE A 31 -27.78 3.88 6.20
C ILE A 31 -26.68 3.11 6.94
N LYS A 32 -25.81 3.84 7.64
CA LYS A 32 -24.68 3.25 8.39
C LYS A 32 -25.17 2.52 9.64
N ALA A 33 -24.36 1.59 10.14
CA ALA A 33 -24.62 0.90 11.40
C ALA A 33 -24.78 1.92 12.54
N LYS A 34 -25.61 1.60 13.54
CA LYS A 34 -25.87 2.43 14.72
C LYS A 34 -26.51 3.80 14.48
N THR A 35 -26.78 4.21 13.23
CA THR A 35 -27.36 5.53 12.88
C THR A 35 -28.57 5.86 13.75
N PHE A 36 -29.53 4.93 13.91
CA PHE A 36 -30.76 5.16 14.68
C PHE A 36 -30.72 4.61 16.11
N ARG A 37 -29.56 4.12 16.57
CA ARG A 37 -29.40 3.48 17.88
C ARG A 37 -29.82 4.35 19.08
N PRO A 38 -29.63 5.69 19.09
CA PRO A 38 -30.11 6.54 20.18
C PRO A 38 -31.64 6.64 20.28
N LEU A 39 -32.38 6.34 19.21
CA LEU A 39 -33.82 6.62 19.07
C LEU A 39 -34.70 5.54 19.74
N ILE A 40 -34.48 5.31 21.04
CA ILE A 40 -35.12 4.21 21.80
C ILE A 40 -36.64 4.35 21.93
N SER A 41 -37.19 5.56 21.79
CA SER A 41 -38.62 5.84 21.88
C SER A 41 -39.33 5.86 20.53
N LEU A 42 -38.62 5.61 19.43
CA LEU A 42 -39.15 5.77 18.08
C LEU A 42 -40.25 4.76 17.79
N VAL A 43 -41.36 5.25 17.26
CA VAL A 43 -42.58 4.52 16.92
C VAL A 43 -42.77 4.44 15.42
N ARG A 44 -42.54 5.55 14.70
CA ARG A 44 -42.68 5.64 13.25
C ARG A 44 -41.38 6.13 12.61
N MET A 45 -40.96 5.44 11.56
CA MET A 45 -39.85 5.88 10.72
C MET A 45 -40.24 5.81 9.24
N ASP A 46 -40.09 6.94 8.54
CA ASP A 46 -40.29 7.04 7.10
C ASP A 46 -38.97 7.30 6.38
N LEU A 47 -38.53 6.34 5.58
CA LEU A 47 -37.36 6.42 4.71
C LEU A 47 -37.76 6.30 3.23
N SER A 48 -39.04 6.46 2.91
CA SER A 48 -39.55 6.24 1.55
C SER A 48 -38.99 7.25 0.55
N HIS A 49 -39.04 6.90 -0.73
CA HIS A 49 -38.64 7.78 -1.82
C HIS A 49 -37.23 8.36 -1.64
N ASN A 50 -36.28 7.50 -1.27
CA ASN A 50 -34.85 7.76 -1.28
C ASN A 50 -34.17 6.87 -2.32
N ILE A 51 -32.84 6.87 -2.37
CA ILE A 51 -32.06 5.99 -3.24
C ILE A 51 -31.27 4.95 -2.42
N ILE A 52 -31.86 4.50 -1.31
CA ILE A 52 -31.18 3.61 -0.37
C ILE A 52 -30.96 2.27 -1.04
N SER A 53 -29.69 1.89 -1.15
CA SER A 53 -29.26 0.60 -1.69
C SER A 53 -28.96 -0.41 -0.59
N ASN A 54 -28.44 0.04 0.56
CA ASN A 54 -28.19 -0.81 1.72
C ASN A 54 -28.51 -0.09 3.04
N ILE A 55 -28.94 -0.87 4.03
CA ILE A 55 -29.00 -0.47 5.44
C ILE A 55 -28.07 -1.45 6.16
N GLN A 56 -27.05 -0.95 6.85
CA GLN A 56 -26.08 -1.80 7.52
C GLN A 56 -26.67 -2.46 8.78
N ASP A 57 -26.13 -3.64 9.11
CA ASP A 57 -26.49 -4.36 10.34
C ASP A 57 -26.27 -3.46 11.56
N ASP A 58 -27.01 -3.70 12.64
CA ASP A 58 -27.05 -2.88 13.85
C ASP A 58 -27.73 -1.49 13.69
N ALA A 59 -28.10 -1.04 12.49
CA ALA A 59 -28.77 0.27 12.29
C ALA A 59 -30.11 0.38 13.04
N PHE A 60 -30.88 -0.71 13.11
CA PHE A 60 -32.17 -0.76 13.82
C PHE A 60 -32.06 -1.30 15.25
N ARG A 61 -30.84 -1.39 15.79
CA ARG A 61 -30.64 -1.85 17.17
C ARG A 61 -31.27 -0.86 18.15
N ASN A 62 -31.95 -1.41 19.16
CA ASN A 62 -32.67 -0.66 20.20
C ASN A 62 -33.92 0.09 19.76
N LEU A 63 -34.37 -0.05 18.51
CA LEU A 63 -35.67 0.44 18.06
C LEU A 63 -36.81 -0.44 18.60
N ASN A 64 -36.91 -0.54 19.93
CA ASN A 64 -37.78 -1.50 20.62
C ASN A 64 -39.25 -1.11 20.57
N ARG A 65 -39.54 0.17 20.32
CA ARG A 65 -40.90 0.74 20.26
C ARG A 65 -41.42 0.93 18.84
N ILE A 66 -40.64 0.60 17.81
CA ILE A 66 -41.03 0.80 16.42
C ILE A 66 -42.30 0.01 16.11
N ARG A 67 -43.25 0.67 15.46
CA ARG A 67 -44.55 0.13 15.04
C ARG A 67 -44.79 0.30 13.55
N THR A 68 -44.23 1.34 12.93
CA THR A 68 -44.38 1.59 11.51
C THR A 68 -43.02 1.91 10.88
N LEU A 69 -42.71 1.22 9.78
CA LEU A 69 -41.51 1.44 8.98
C LEU A 69 -41.90 1.52 7.51
N VAL A 70 -41.59 2.64 6.87
CA VAL A 70 -41.93 2.91 5.47
C VAL A 70 -40.65 2.95 4.64
N LEU A 71 -40.50 2.04 3.67
CA LEU A 71 -39.31 1.94 2.81
C LEU A 71 -39.63 1.91 1.31
N ASN A 72 -40.88 2.11 0.87
CA ASN A 72 -41.23 2.12 -0.55
C ASN A 72 -40.43 3.17 -1.34
N GLY A 73 -40.18 2.88 -2.62
CA GLY A 73 -39.46 3.80 -3.50
C GLY A 73 -37.98 3.94 -3.17
N ASN A 74 -37.32 2.88 -2.69
CA ASN A 74 -35.87 2.79 -2.51
C ASN A 74 -35.24 1.80 -3.51
N HIS A 75 -33.91 1.80 -3.61
CA HIS A 75 -33.14 1.05 -4.60
C HIS A 75 -32.34 -0.11 -3.97
N PHE A 76 -32.97 -0.91 -3.11
CA PHE A 76 -32.30 -1.94 -2.33
C PHE A 76 -31.57 -2.98 -3.18
N PHE A 77 -30.29 -3.20 -2.85
CA PHE A 77 -29.46 -4.25 -3.39
C PHE A 77 -29.55 -5.46 -2.46
N CYS A 78 -30.35 -6.45 -2.83
CA CYS A 78 -30.67 -7.65 -2.07
C CYS A 78 -29.57 -8.70 -2.16
N ASP A 79 -28.44 -8.34 -1.61
CA ASP A 79 -27.31 -9.21 -1.42
C ASP A 79 -27.18 -9.60 0.06
N CYS A 80 -26.12 -10.27 0.38
CA CYS A 80 -25.85 -10.71 1.73
C CYS A 80 -25.62 -9.60 2.75
N GLU A 81 -25.23 -8.38 2.36
CA GLU A 81 -25.19 -7.27 3.30
C GLU A 81 -26.62 -6.92 3.73
N LEU A 82 -27.60 -7.01 2.82
CA LEU A 82 -29.01 -6.74 3.12
C LEU A 82 -29.81 -7.95 3.67
N LEU A 83 -29.24 -9.16 3.56
CA LEU A 83 -29.47 -10.32 4.41
C LEU A 83 -30.16 -10.07 5.77
N TRP A 84 -29.61 -9.15 6.58
CA TRP A 84 -30.04 -9.00 7.98
C TRP A 84 -31.37 -8.28 8.01
N LEU A 85 -31.54 -7.30 7.12
CA LEU A 85 -32.78 -6.57 6.96
C LEU A 85 -33.88 -7.54 6.54
N ARG A 86 -33.62 -8.45 5.59
CA ARG A 86 -34.56 -9.55 5.28
C ARG A 86 -34.97 -10.34 6.52
N LYS A 87 -34.00 -10.81 7.31
CA LYS A 87 -34.27 -11.58 8.55
C LYS A 87 -35.07 -10.75 9.55
N TRP A 88 -34.74 -9.46 9.68
CA TRP A 88 -35.40 -8.53 10.59
C TRP A 88 -36.85 -8.26 10.16
N LEU A 89 -37.10 -8.00 8.87
CA LEU A 89 -38.43 -7.79 8.31
C LEU A 89 -39.30 -9.03 8.52
N LEU A 90 -38.75 -10.23 8.27
CA LEU A 90 -39.44 -11.50 8.55
C LEU A 90 -39.76 -11.69 10.03
N TRP A 91 -38.83 -11.36 10.93
CA TRP A 91 -39.04 -11.47 12.37
C TRP A 91 -40.06 -10.44 12.88
N LYS A 92 -40.11 -9.25 12.28
CA LYS A 92 -40.96 -8.14 12.72
C LYS A 92 -42.32 -8.05 12.04
N ARG A 93 -42.59 -8.82 10.98
CA ARG A 93 -43.81 -8.75 10.15
C ARG A 93 -45.15 -8.73 10.90
N HIS A 94 -45.22 -9.32 12.10
CA HIS A 94 -46.43 -9.39 12.92
C HIS A 94 -46.54 -8.28 13.97
N THR A 95 -45.47 -7.51 14.17
CA THR A 95 -45.35 -6.52 15.25
C THR A 95 -45.09 -5.11 14.77
N VAL A 96 -44.67 -4.97 13.51
CA VAL A 96 -44.35 -3.71 12.84
C VAL A 96 -45.05 -3.72 11.49
N GLU A 97 -45.82 -2.67 11.23
CA GLU A 97 -46.39 -2.37 9.92
C GLU A 97 -45.27 -1.89 8.99
N ILE A 98 -44.94 -2.71 8.00
CA ILE A 98 -43.86 -2.46 7.06
C ILE A 98 -44.48 -2.16 5.70
N THR A 99 -44.20 -0.98 5.16
CA THR A 99 -44.74 -0.54 3.86
C THR A 99 -43.62 -0.39 2.86
N GLY A 100 -43.63 -1.27 1.85
CA GLY A 100 -42.57 -1.31 0.85
C GLY A 100 -41.26 -1.79 1.46
N ALA A 101 -40.61 -2.71 0.75
CA ALA A 101 -39.28 -3.23 1.04
C ALA A 101 -38.99 -4.17 -0.12
N THR A 102 -38.79 -3.63 -1.31
CA THR A 102 -38.61 -4.42 -2.53
C THR A 102 -37.18 -4.32 -3.01
N CYS A 103 -36.64 -5.43 -3.49
CA CYS A 103 -35.34 -5.48 -4.13
C CYS A 103 -35.39 -4.74 -5.46
N SER A 104 -34.41 -3.90 -5.73
CA SER A 104 -34.19 -3.28 -7.04
C SER A 104 -33.05 -3.94 -7.78
N MET A 105 -32.09 -4.52 -7.05
CA MET A 105 -30.99 -5.33 -7.56
C MET A 105 -30.70 -6.50 -6.61
N PRO A 106 -29.95 -7.54 -7.02
CA PRO A 106 -29.64 -7.88 -8.42
C PRO A 106 -30.92 -8.12 -9.25
N GLU A 107 -30.81 -8.10 -10.58
CA GLU A 107 -31.98 -8.27 -11.49
C GLU A 107 -32.80 -9.54 -11.18
N THR A 108 -32.17 -10.59 -10.65
CA THR A 108 -32.84 -11.82 -10.22
C THR A 108 -33.89 -11.62 -9.13
N PHE A 109 -33.77 -10.57 -8.30
CA PHE A 109 -34.74 -10.23 -7.25
C PHE A 109 -35.54 -8.96 -7.54
N LYS A 110 -35.30 -8.30 -8.66
CA LYS A 110 -35.91 -7.00 -8.95
C LYS A 110 -37.45 -7.07 -8.87
N GLY A 111 -38.02 -6.15 -8.11
CA GLY A 111 -39.46 -6.07 -7.83
C GLY A 111 -39.96 -7.04 -6.76
N GLN A 112 -39.15 -7.99 -6.27
CA GLN A 112 -39.56 -8.93 -5.23
C GLN A 112 -39.46 -8.29 -3.83
N GLY A 113 -40.37 -8.68 -2.92
CA GLY A 113 -40.31 -8.29 -1.53
C GLY A 113 -39.07 -8.87 -0.83
N ILE A 114 -38.30 -8.03 -0.13
CA ILE A 114 -37.07 -8.41 0.56
C ILE A 114 -37.33 -9.58 1.53
N SER A 115 -38.47 -9.61 2.23
CA SER A 115 -38.85 -10.71 3.13
C SER A 115 -39.17 -12.01 2.41
N ASP A 116 -39.69 -11.93 1.18
CA ASP A 116 -40.32 -13.05 0.48
C ASP A 116 -39.33 -13.82 -0.39
N THR A 117 -38.23 -13.17 -0.75
CA THR A 117 -37.09 -13.77 -1.44
C THR A 117 -36.44 -14.90 -0.62
N GLU A 118 -35.73 -15.81 -1.29
CA GLU A 118 -35.04 -16.90 -0.61
C GLU A 118 -33.72 -16.43 0.00
N GLY A 119 -33.62 -16.49 1.33
CA GLY A 119 -32.49 -15.89 2.04
C GLY A 119 -31.13 -16.48 1.66
N ARG A 120 -31.05 -17.79 1.36
CA ARG A 120 -29.78 -18.42 0.93
C ARG A 120 -29.25 -17.90 -0.40
N LEU A 121 -30.08 -17.17 -1.16
CA LEU A 121 -29.71 -16.60 -2.44
C LEU A 121 -29.31 -15.12 -2.31
N PHE A 122 -29.35 -14.55 -1.10
CA PHE A 122 -28.75 -13.25 -0.80
C PHE A 122 -27.26 -13.45 -0.69
N ILE A 123 -26.68 -13.65 -1.87
CA ILE A 123 -25.31 -13.99 -2.11
C ILE A 123 -24.59 -12.76 -2.65
N CYS A 124 -23.29 -12.69 -2.46
CA CYS A 124 -22.48 -11.62 -3.00
C CYS A 124 -21.32 -12.35 -3.64
N PRO A 125 -21.04 -12.09 -4.92
CA PRO A 125 -19.95 -12.77 -5.59
C PRO A 125 -18.66 -12.61 -4.77
N GLU A 126 -17.89 -13.69 -4.67
CA GLU A 126 -16.50 -13.57 -4.23
C GLU A 126 -15.87 -12.44 -5.04
N ARG A 127 -15.30 -11.45 -4.36
CA ARG A 127 -14.61 -10.35 -5.06
C ARG A 127 -13.31 -10.90 -5.64
N VAL A 128 -13.43 -11.54 -6.80
CA VAL A 128 -12.32 -11.82 -7.70
C VAL A 128 -11.78 -10.46 -8.12
N CYS A 129 -10.64 -10.11 -7.55
CA CYS A 129 -9.84 -9.01 -8.06
C CYS A 129 -9.39 -9.46 -9.47
N GLY A 130 -9.81 -8.74 -10.52
CA GLY A 130 -9.63 -9.15 -11.91
C GLY A 130 -8.23 -9.70 -12.16
N HIS A 131 -8.14 -10.88 -12.80
CA HIS A 131 -6.91 -11.52 -13.26
C HIS A 131 -5.63 -11.15 -12.45
N LEU A 132 -5.58 -11.47 -11.15
CA LEU A 132 -4.30 -11.48 -10.44
C LEU A 132 -3.52 -12.73 -10.84
N SER A 133 -2.64 -12.57 -11.83
CA SER A 133 -1.46 -13.41 -11.92
C SER A 133 -0.41 -13.10 -10.83
N SER A 134 -0.61 -12.13 -9.93
CA SER A 134 0.30 -11.94 -8.80
C SER A 134 -0.34 -11.25 -7.59
N SER A 135 -0.36 -11.94 -6.45
CA SER A 135 -0.76 -11.49 -5.11
C SER A 135 0.28 -10.56 -4.47
N VAL A 136 0.68 -9.51 -5.17
CA VAL A 136 1.74 -8.59 -4.71
C VAL A 136 1.09 -7.42 -3.97
N GLY A 137 1.47 -7.20 -2.71
CA GLY A 137 1.12 -5.96 -1.98
C GLY A 137 0.03 -6.03 -0.90
N ALA A 138 -0.62 -7.17 -0.70
CA ALA A 138 -1.59 -7.38 0.38
C ALA A 138 -1.40 -8.72 1.13
N GLU A 139 -1.46 -8.68 2.47
CA GLU A 139 -1.49 -9.87 3.31
C GLU A 139 -2.89 -10.07 3.88
N LYS A 140 -3.41 -11.29 3.76
CA LYS A 140 -4.70 -11.69 4.31
C LYS A 140 -4.60 -11.80 5.83
N LEU A 141 -5.26 -10.90 6.55
CA LEU A 141 -5.33 -10.93 8.01
C LEU A 141 -6.33 -11.97 8.51
N ARG A 142 -7.55 -11.86 8.01
CA ARG A 142 -8.67 -12.71 8.40
C ARG A 142 -9.73 -12.56 7.34
N HIS A 143 -10.63 -13.51 7.28
CA HIS A 143 -11.78 -13.38 6.44
C HIS A 143 -13.00 -13.71 7.27
N VAL A 144 -13.98 -12.85 7.19
CA VAL A 144 -15.22 -12.98 7.91
C VAL A 144 -16.24 -13.43 6.89
N HIS A 145 -16.74 -14.63 7.12
CA HIS A 145 -17.84 -15.20 6.36
C HIS A 145 -19.11 -14.60 6.89
N TYR A 146 -19.82 -13.88 6.04
CA TYR A 146 -21.13 -13.37 6.36
C TYR A 146 -22.04 -13.62 5.18
N ARG A 147 -22.77 -14.74 5.25
CA ARG A 147 -23.57 -15.33 4.16
C ARG A 147 -22.65 -15.74 3.01
N ASP A 148 -22.98 -15.45 1.76
CA ASP A 148 -22.10 -15.81 0.63
C ASP A 148 -21.06 -14.71 0.34
N ILE A 149 -20.96 -13.66 1.17
CA ILE A 149 -19.79 -12.79 1.18
C ILE A 149 -18.71 -13.44 2.01
N VAL A 150 -17.57 -13.55 1.37
CA VAL A 150 -16.31 -13.65 2.07
C VAL A 150 -15.73 -12.25 2.17
N THR A 151 -15.89 -11.59 3.32
CA THR A 151 -15.20 -10.33 3.59
C THR A 151 -13.79 -10.65 4.03
N VAL A 152 -12.87 -10.64 3.08
CA VAL A 152 -11.46 -10.84 3.38
C VAL A 152 -10.86 -9.51 3.82
N TYR A 153 -10.45 -9.45 5.09
CA TYR A 153 -9.65 -8.36 5.64
C TYR A 153 -8.22 -8.60 5.21
N TYR A 154 -7.74 -7.70 4.38
CA TYR A 154 -6.33 -7.60 4.07
C TYR A 154 -5.74 -6.47 4.90
N ARG A 155 -4.50 -6.64 5.33
CA ARG A 155 -3.62 -5.50 5.54
C ARG A 155 -2.79 -5.32 4.28
N CYS A 156 -2.46 -4.07 3.95
CA CYS A 156 -1.36 -3.85 3.02
C CYS A 156 -0.11 -4.53 3.62
N VAL A 157 0.60 -5.34 2.82
CA VAL A 157 1.98 -5.65 3.21
C VAL A 157 2.78 -4.36 3.15
N GLN A 158 3.89 -4.36 3.88
CA GLN A 158 4.73 -3.20 3.98
C GLN A 158 5.23 -2.72 2.61
N GLY A 159 5.08 -1.42 2.33
CA GLY A 159 5.34 -0.86 1.00
C GLY A 159 4.10 -0.66 0.13
N TYR A 160 2.86 -0.84 0.62
CA TYR A 160 1.62 -0.65 -0.14
C TYR A 160 0.57 0.16 0.66
N ALA A 161 -0.24 0.98 -0.02
CA ALA A 161 -1.36 1.76 0.54
C ALA A 161 -2.58 1.68 -0.35
N LEU A 162 -3.73 1.86 0.28
CA LEU A 162 -5.01 1.95 -0.40
C LEU A 162 -5.26 3.40 -0.85
N LEU A 163 -5.29 3.64 -2.16
CA LEU A 163 -5.69 4.93 -2.70
C LEU A 163 -7.21 4.98 -2.83
N THR A 164 -7.85 5.82 -2.02
CA THR A 164 -9.32 5.89 -1.90
C THR A 164 -9.94 7.03 -2.73
N SER A 165 -9.14 7.82 -3.45
CA SER A 165 -9.60 8.94 -4.28
C SER A 165 -10.18 8.51 -5.64
N MET A 166 -10.07 7.24 -6.01
CA MET A 166 -10.56 6.67 -7.27
C MET A 166 -11.89 5.94 -7.06
N ARG A 167 -12.74 5.88 -8.11
CA ARG A 167 -14.01 5.12 -8.10
C ARG A 167 -13.82 3.62 -7.80
N THR A 168 -12.59 3.11 -7.95
CA THR A 168 -12.17 1.76 -7.54
C THR A 168 -10.94 1.88 -6.63
N PRO A 169 -10.94 1.31 -5.40
CA PRO A 169 -9.78 1.34 -4.53
C PRO A 169 -8.62 0.59 -5.18
N GLN A 170 -7.52 1.27 -5.43
CA GLN A 170 -6.30 0.64 -5.93
C GLN A 170 -5.31 0.49 -4.78
N LEU A 171 -4.70 -0.68 -4.67
CA LEU A 171 -3.47 -0.84 -3.92
C LEU A 171 -2.37 -0.18 -4.75
N LEU A 172 -2.01 1.04 -4.36
CA LEU A 172 -0.81 1.66 -4.87
C LEU A 172 0.35 1.11 -4.05
N GLU A 173 1.39 0.63 -4.72
CA GLU A 173 2.66 0.51 -4.04
C GLU A 173 2.98 1.89 -3.45
N ARG A 174 3.23 1.94 -2.14
CA ARG A 174 3.82 3.11 -1.50
C ARG A 174 5.27 3.14 -1.93
N VAL A 175 5.47 3.57 -3.16
CA VAL A 175 6.79 3.75 -3.72
C VAL A 175 7.31 5.04 -3.13
N CYS A 176 8.14 4.90 -2.10
CA CYS A 176 9.17 5.89 -1.90
C CYS A 176 9.99 5.85 -3.19
N GLY A 177 9.94 6.92 -3.99
CA GLY A 177 10.43 6.93 -5.38
C GLY A 177 11.80 6.27 -5.54
N HIS A 178 12.12 5.78 -6.75
CA HIS A 178 13.32 4.96 -7.00
C HIS A 178 14.59 5.67 -6.47
N LEU A 179 15.26 5.02 -5.52
CA LEU A 179 16.53 5.50 -4.99
C LEU A 179 17.61 5.32 -6.04
N SER A 180 18.14 6.41 -6.58
CA SER A 180 19.35 6.38 -7.40
C SER A 180 20.55 6.02 -6.51
N SER A 181 21.25 4.94 -6.87
CA SER A 181 22.56 4.61 -6.28
C SER A 181 23.65 5.27 -7.12
N SER A 182 24.57 5.98 -6.47
CA SER A 182 25.80 6.44 -7.11
C SER A 182 26.78 5.27 -7.31
N VAL A 183 27.77 5.44 -8.18
CA VAL A 183 28.84 4.46 -8.40
C VAL A 183 29.54 4.15 -7.08
N GLY A 184 29.72 2.87 -6.76
CA GLY A 184 30.39 2.44 -5.54
C GLY A 184 29.51 2.45 -4.28
N ALA A 185 28.25 2.87 -4.35
CA ALA A 185 27.27 2.70 -3.26
C ALA A 185 26.41 1.45 -3.50
N GLU A 186 26.29 0.59 -2.49
CA GLU A 186 25.37 -0.54 -2.52
C GLU A 186 24.33 -0.45 -1.40
N LYS A 187 23.13 -0.95 -1.71
CA LYS A 187 22.05 -1.09 -0.73
C LYS A 187 22.32 -2.35 0.10
N LEU A 188 22.61 -2.18 1.39
CA LEU A 188 22.87 -3.28 2.33
C LEU A 188 21.60 -4.05 2.66
N ARG A 189 20.64 -3.33 3.21
CA ARG A 189 19.41 -3.88 3.78
C ARG A 189 18.38 -2.78 3.86
N HIS A 190 17.14 -3.19 4.01
CA HIS A 190 16.06 -2.28 4.33
C HIS A 190 15.33 -2.81 5.57
N VAL A 191 14.95 -1.89 6.44
CA VAL A 191 14.20 -2.14 7.67
C VAL A 191 12.88 -1.44 7.54
N HIS A 192 11.92 -2.03 8.20
CA HIS A 192 10.54 -1.88 7.91
C HIS A 192 9.87 -1.78 9.29
N TYR A 193 9.43 -0.57 9.67
CA TYR A 193 8.78 -0.32 10.96
C TYR A 193 7.52 0.54 10.79
N ARG A 194 6.35 -0.08 11.02
CA ARG A 194 5.03 0.54 10.79
C ARG A 194 4.93 1.09 9.36
N ASP A 195 4.66 2.38 9.21
CA ASP A 195 4.56 3.11 7.94
C ASP A 195 5.89 3.69 7.44
N ILE A 196 7.02 3.32 8.05
CA ILE A 196 8.34 3.84 7.69
C ILE A 196 9.19 2.71 7.11
N VAL A 197 9.83 2.99 5.97
CA VAL A 197 10.90 2.17 5.41
C VAL A 197 12.23 2.91 5.55
N THR A 198 13.21 2.24 6.13
CA THR A 198 14.58 2.74 6.28
C THR A 198 15.52 1.88 5.46
N VAL A 199 16.28 2.50 4.57
CA VAL A 199 17.27 1.84 3.73
C VAL A 199 18.66 2.20 4.22
N TYR A 200 19.48 1.16 4.41
CA TYR A 200 20.87 1.29 4.77
C TYR A 200 21.74 1.03 3.54
N TYR A 201 22.73 1.88 3.36
CA TYR A 201 23.73 1.77 2.33
C TYR A 201 25.09 1.50 2.95
N ARG A 202 25.99 0.96 2.13
CA ARG A 202 27.42 1.09 2.35
C ARG A 202 28.10 1.44 1.05
N CYS A 203 29.28 2.02 1.15
CA CYS A 203 30.18 1.99 0.02
C CYS A 203 30.72 0.57 -0.13
N VAL A 204 30.74 0.07 -1.37
CA VAL A 204 31.32 -1.23 -1.71
C VAL A 204 32.80 -1.21 -1.35
N GLN A 205 33.38 -2.41 -1.24
CA GLN A 205 34.78 -2.55 -0.91
C GLN A 205 35.63 -1.70 -1.88
N GLY A 206 36.60 -0.94 -1.35
CA GLY A 206 37.48 -0.05 -2.13
C GLY A 206 36.89 1.34 -2.42
N TYR A 207 35.69 1.63 -1.94
CA TYR A 207 35.05 2.96 -1.99
C TYR A 207 34.81 3.50 -0.57
N GLU A 208 34.71 4.82 -0.45
CA GLU A 208 34.38 5.54 0.80
C GLU A 208 33.31 6.60 0.58
N LEU A 209 32.61 6.97 1.65
CA LEU A 209 31.52 7.95 1.58
C LEU A 209 32.13 9.34 1.41
N LEU A 210 31.85 9.97 0.26
CA LEU A 210 32.24 11.34 -0.02
C LEU A 210 31.21 12.35 0.52
N SER A 211 29.92 12.08 0.29
CA SER A 211 28.82 12.95 0.72
C SER A 211 27.48 12.20 0.74
N GLY A 212 26.44 12.82 1.34
CA GLY A 212 25.11 12.23 1.48
C GLY A 212 24.99 11.28 2.66
N ASP A 213 23.88 10.53 2.70
CA ASP A 213 23.48 9.77 3.88
C ASP A 213 23.48 8.26 3.62
N LEU A 214 24.12 7.49 4.51
CA LEU A 214 24.12 6.02 4.46
C LEU A 214 22.85 5.39 5.05
N GLU A 215 22.04 6.18 5.74
CA GLU A 215 20.75 5.78 6.28
C GLU A 215 19.69 6.76 5.79
N ARG A 216 18.68 6.24 5.09
CA ARG A 216 17.60 7.06 4.55
C ARG A 216 16.27 6.42 4.87
N SER A 217 15.37 7.22 5.42
CA SER A 217 14.02 6.79 5.78
C SER A 217 12.98 7.49 4.92
N CYS A 218 11.89 6.79 4.64
CA CYS A 218 10.72 7.34 3.98
C CYS A 218 9.50 6.95 4.80
N ASP A 219 8.73 7.95 5.23
CA ASP A 219 7.41 7.76 5.81
C ASP A 219 6.42 7.66 4.66
N PHE A 220 5.71 6.56 4.58
CA PHE A 220 4.79 6.38 3.48
C PHE A 220 3.52 7.26 3.60
N ASN A 221 3.28 7.94 4.72
CA ASN A 221 2.24 8.98 4.87
C ASN A 221 2.68 10.32 4.27
N ASN A 222 3.99 10.49 4.08
CA ASN A 222 4.61 11.64 3.44
C ASN A 222 5.78 11.15 2.56
N PRO A 223 5.51 10.70 1.32
CA PRO A 223 6.37 9.80 0.54
C PRO A 223 7.61 10.48 -0.06
N TYR A 224 8.40 11.16 0.77
CA TYR A 224 9.67 11.76 0.45
C TYR A 224 10.77 11.08 1.27
N TRP A 225 11.88 10.75 0.60
CA TRP A 225 13.07 10.26 1.26
C TRP A 225 13.72 11.36 2.09
N THR A 226 14.06 11.03 3.32
CA THR A 226 14.96 11.83 4.15
C THR A 226 16.39 11.77 3.60
N GLY A 227 17.14 12.84 3.84
CA GLY A 227 18.56 12.93 3.45
C GLY A 227 18.82 12.93 1.95
N GLN A 228 20.10 12.95 1.60
CA GLN A 228 20.61 12.95 0.25
C GLN A 228 21.14 11.56 -0.14
N SER A 229 21.06 11.21 -1.42
CA SER A 229 21.62 9.93 -1.90
C SER A 229 23.12 9.87 -1.60
N PRO A 230 23.64 8.74 -1.07
CA PRO A 230 25.05 8.61 -0.75
C PRO A 230 25.88 8.64 -2.03
N VAL A 231 26.95 9.42 -2.02
CA VAL A 231 27.95 9.49 -3.07
C VAL A 231 29.21 8.81 -2.56
N CYS A 232 29.56 7.67 -3.15
CA CYS A 232 30.78 6.96 -2.81
C CYS A 232 31.88 7.28 -3.82
N SER A 233 33.09 7.57 -3.34
CA SER A 233 34.27 7.77 -4.17
C SER A 233 35.25 6.60 -4.01
N ALA A 234 35.90 6.22 -5.10
CA ALA A 234 36.92 5.19 -5.06
C ALA A 234 38.09 5.68 -4.20
N LYS A 235 38.47 4.87 -3.20
CA LYS A 235 39.56 5.19 -2.28
C LYS A 235 40.88 5.24 -3.05
N ASN A 236 41.79 6.08 -2.59
CA ASN A 236 43.11 6.22 -3.20
C ASN A 236 44.03 5.05 -2.81
N CYS A 237 44.62 4.40 -3.81
CA CYS A 237 45.56 3.29 -3.66
C CYS A 237 46.98 3.73 -3.28
N GLY A 238 47.24 5.04 -3.31
CA GLY A 238 48.59 5.59 -3.30
C GLY A 238 49.29 5.45 -4.65
N ASP A 239 50.53 5.94 -4.72
CA ASP A 239 51.31 5.90 -5.95
C ASP A 239 51.66 4.45 -6.35
N PRO A 240 51.42 4.04 -7.62
CA PRO A 240 51.69 2.69 -8.10
C PRO A 240 53.18 2.32 -8.21
N GLY A 241 54.08 3.28 -7.96
CA GLY A 241 55.50 3.23 -8.25
C GLY A 241 55.79 3.83 -9.62
N ARG A 242 57.01 4.36 -9.81
CA ARG A 242 57.42 4.91 -11.11
C ARG A 242 57.91 3.87 -12.12
N GLY A 243 58.28 2.67 -11.66
CA GLY A 243 59.06 1.74 -12.47
C GLY A 243 60.49 2.24 -12.68
N ILE A 244 61.40 1.35 -13.09
CA ILE A 244 62.80 1.67 -13.36
C ILE A 244 63.00 1.61 -14.88
N TYR A 245 63.48 2.72 -15.47
CA TYR A 245 63.63 2.90 -16.93
C TYR A 245 62.33 2.62 -17.71
N ALA A 246 61.21 3.03 -17.13
CA ALA A 246 59.88 2.91 -17.71
C ALA A 246 59.12 4.23 -17.58
N GLU A 247 58.25 4.52 -18.55
CA GLU A 247 57.29 5.60 -18.53
C GLU A 247 55.93 5.07 -18.05
N ARG A 248 55.28 5.81 -17.14
CA ARG A 248 53.97 5.46 -16.58
C ARG A 248 52.87 6.25 -17.28
N HIS A 249 51.86 5.54 -17.75
CA HIS A 249 50.65 6.08 -18.35
C HIS A 249 49.43 5.79 -17.46
N GLY A 250 48.74 6.85 -17.02
CA GLY A 250 47.53 6.78 -16.21
C GLY A 250 47.46 7.91 -15.18
N GLU A 251 46.30 8.58 -15.11
CA GLU A 251 46.12 9.79 -14.28
C GLU A 251 45.30 9.53 -13.00
N SER A 252 44.67 8.35 -12.89
CA SER A 252 43.86 7.97 -11.73
C SER A 252 44.54 6.87 -10.92
N TYR A 253 44.60 7.07 -9.60
CA TYR A 253 45.22 6.16 -8.64
C TYR A 253 44.21 5.58 -7.64
N THR A 254 42.93 5.59 -8.00
CA THR A 254 41.85 5.10 -7.15
C THR A 254 41.61 3.60 -7.36
N TYR A 255 40.84 2.98 -6.48
CA TYR A 255 40.42 1.59 -6.60
C TYR A 255 39.87 1.24 -8.00
N LEU A 256 40.27 0.09 -8.54
CA LEU A 256 40.04 -0.42 -9.90
C LEU A 256 40.72 0.34 -11.05
N SER A 257 41.39 1.47 -10.79
CA SER A 257 42.20 2.14 -11.81
C SER A 257 43.34 1.25 -12.27
N GLU A 258 43.63 1.30 -13.56
CA GLU A 258 44.73 0.60 -14.20
C GLU A 258 45.76 1.65 -14.65
N VAL A 259 47.01 1.46 -14.24
CA VAL A 259 48.15 2.17 -14.84
C VAL A 259 48.93 1.23 -15.72
N ARG A 260 49.42 1.76 -16.83
CA ARG A 260 50.24 1.02 -17.79
C ARG A 260 51.62 1.62 -17.80
N TYR A 261 52.60 0.79 -18.06
CA TYR A 261 53.98 1.19 -18.20
C TYR A 261 54.48 0.78 -19.57
N GLU A 262 55.39 1.59 -20.09
CA GLU A 262 56.15 1.31 -21.29
C GLU A 262 57.63 1.44 -20.95
N CYS A 263 58.43 0.44 -21.29
CA CYS A 263 59.87 0.57 -21.13
C CYS A 263 60.37 1.68 -22.04
N TRP A 264 61.37 2.43 -21.60
CA TRP A 264 62.00 3.42 -22.47
C TRP A 264 62.59 2.75 -23.72
N GLU A 265 62.76 3.54 -24.78
CA GLU A 265 63.29 3.04 -26.04
C GLU A 265 64.64 2.31 -25.84
N GLY A 266 64.72 1.07 -26.33
CA GLY A 266 65.89 0.20 -26.19
C GLY A 266 66.00 -0.55 -24.85
N TYR A 267 65.03 -0.42 -23.95
CA TYR A 267 64.93 -1.19 -22.71
C TYR A 267 63.83 -2.25 -22.81
N TYR A 268 64.02 -3.38 -22.15
CA TYR A 268 63.10 -4.51 -22.14
C TYR A 268 62.72 -4.89 -20.71
N LEU A 269 61.47 -5.32 -20.50
CA LEU A 269 60.97 -5.76 -19.20
C LEU A 269 61.76 -6.99 -18.72
N VAL A 270 62.42 -6.88 -17.58
CA VAL A 270 63.14 -8.00 -16.94
C VAL A 270 62.48 -8.51 -15.66
N ALA A 271 61.72 -7.66 -14.97
CA ALA A 271 60.96 -8.02 -13.77
C ALA A 271 59.78 -7.07 -13.54
N GLY A 272 58.79 -7.53 -12.78
CA GLY A 272 57.56 -6.77 -12.49
C GLY A 272 56.56 -6.75 -13.64
N ASP A 273 55.65 -5.78 -13.59
CA ASP A 273 54.42 -5.81 -14.40
C ASP A 273 54.20 -4.51 -15.16
N LEU A 274 54.01 -4.60 -16.49
CA LEU A 274 53.70 -3.43 -17.34
C LEU A 274 52.25 -2.95 -17.22
N ARG A 275 51.39 -3.71 -16.55
CA ARG A 275 50.02 -3.31 -16.21
C ARG A 275 49.80 -3.60 -14.75
N ARG A 276 49.37 -2.58 -14.01
CA ARG A 276 49.08 -2.69 -12.58
C ARG A 276 47.70 -2.11 -12.34
N ARG A 277 46.84 -2.89 -11.71
CA ARG A 277 45.53 -2.46 -11.23
C ARG A 277 45.53 -2.23 -9.73
N CYS A 278 44.85 -1.19 -9.28
CA CYS A 278 44.57 -1.03 -7.87
C CYS A 278 43.48 -2.00 -7.45
N THR A 279 43.83 -2.92 -6.57
CA THR A 279 42.96 -3.94 -6.00
C THR A 279 42.96 -3.82 -4.47
N MET A 280 42.36 -4.81 -3.80
CA MET A 280 42.52 -4.97 -2.35
C MET A 280 43.08 -6.34 -2.03
N ASP A 281 43.83 -6.38 -0.94
CA ASP A 281 44.26 -7.63 -0.34
C ASP A 281 43.16 -8.30 0.51
N LEU A 282 43.50 -9.45 1.09
CA LEU A 282 42.60 -10.23 1.94
C LEU A 282 42.19 -9.50 3.21
N ASP A 283 42.98 -8.52 3.65
CA ASP A 283 42.74 -7.71 4.85
C ASP A 283 41.99 -6.41 4.51
N SER A 284 41.49 -6.26 3.28
CA SER A 284 40.77 -5.08 2.77
C SER A 284 41.60 -3.80 2.69
N ASN A 285 42.93 -3.91 2.62
CA ASN A 285 43.80 -2.78 2.33
C ASN A 285 43.99 -2.63 0.83
N LEU A 286 44.02 -1.37 0.36
CA LEU A 286 44.26 -1.06 -1.04
C LEU A 286 45.70 -1.36 -1.40
N LYS A 287 45.89 -2.06 -2.52
CA LYS A 287 47.21 -2.42 -3.01
C LYS A 287 47.21 -2.50 -4.53
N TRP A 288 48.30 -2.05 -5.14
CA TRP A 288 48.55 -2.31 -6.55
C TRP A 288 48.99 -3.75 -6.77
N GLU A 289 48.32 -4.44 -7.69
CA GLU A 289 48.69 -5.80 -8.07
C GLU A 289 50.10 -5.85 -8.69
N GLY A 290 50.82 -6.95 -8.44
CA GLY A 290 52.17 -7.15 -8.98
C GLY A 290 53.22 -6.21 -8.37
N SER A 291 54.33 -6.00 -9.10
CA SER A 291 55.41 -5.06 -8.72
C SER A 291 55.71 -4.04 -9.84
N PRO A 292 56.17 -2.80 -9.52
CA PRO A 292 56.55 -1.84 -10.54
C PRO A 292 57.59 -2.42 -11.50
N PRO A 293 57.49 -2.16 -12.81
CA PRO A 293 58.35 -2.82 -13.78
C PRO A 293 59.80 -2.34 -13.65
N ILE A 294 60.71 -3.26 -13.87
CA ILE A 294 62.14 -3.02 -14.00
C ILE A 294 62.47 -3.34 -15.44
N CYS A 295 62.82 -2.30 -16.21
CA CYS A 295 63.30 -2.46 -17.58
C CYS A 295 64.81 -2.31 -17.59
N LEU A 296 65.52 -3.17 -18.29
CA LEU A 296 66.97 -3.05 -18.48
C LEU A 296 67.28 -3.10 -19.97
N ARG A 297 68.40 -2.49 -20.34
CA ARG A 297 68.96 -2.63 -21.67
C ARG A 297 69.64 -3.98 -21.74
N LEU A 298 69.25 -4.81 -22.71
CA LEU A 298 69.95 -6.07 -22.96
C LEU A 298 71.28 -5.73 -23.63
N GLU A 299 72.37 -6.14 -22.99
CA GLU A 299 73.73 -6.02 -23.52
C GLU A 299 74.00 -7.09 -24.59
#